data_AF-A0A1U9MAT8-F1
#
_entry.id   AF-A0A1U9MAT8-F1
#
_cell.length_a   1.000
_cell.length_b   1.000
_cell.length_c   1.000
_cell.angle_alpha   90.00
_cell.angle_beta   90.00
_cell.angle_gamma   90.00
#
_symmetry.space_group_name_H-M   'P 1'
#
loop_
_entity.id
_entity.type
_entity.pdbx_description
1 polymer ?
#
loop_
_entity_poly.entity_id
_entity_poly.type
_entity_poly.pdbx_seq_one_letter_code
_entity_poly.pdbx_strand_id
1 'polypeptide(L)'
;MMWTKQKRRSIKGRFILPLMTIGVLSYFGYHIYHGEYGLYSRVKVERHIESLNSELKSLEEQRKGIEKKVSLLKDGHIERDMLDEYARKILNLSKPNEFVVLTGQGDLSK
;
A
#
# COMPACT_ATOMS: atom_id res chain seq x y z
N MET A 1 -58.40 -32.71 59.15
CA MET A 1 -56.93 -32.79 59.33
C MET A 1 -56.28 -32.27 58.06
N MET A 2 -55.73 -31.06 58.09
CA MET A 2 -55.29 -30.35 56.87
C MET A 2 -53.80 -30.64 56.61
N TRP A 3 -53.50 -31.34 55.52
CA TRP A 3 -52.14 -31.66 55.10
C TRP A 3 -51.49 -30.42 54.48
N THR A 4 -50.50 -29.82 55.13
CA THR A 4 -49.68 -28.76 54.52
C THR A 4 -48.43 -29.38 53.89
N LYS A 5 -48.37 -29.40 52.56
CA LYS A 5 -47.15 -29.83 51.83
C LYS A 5 -46.12 -28.70 51.85
N GLN A 6 -45.26 -28.68 52.86
CA GLN A 6 -44.14 -27.75 52.90
C GLN A 6 -43.02 -28.23 51.95
N LYS A 7 -42.93 -27.60 50.77
CA LYS A 7 -41.83 -27.86 49.82
C LYS A 7 -40.55 -27.24 50.38
N ARG A 8 -39.59 -28.09 50.80
CA ARG A 8 -38.24 -27.67 51.21
C ARG A 8 -37.62 -26.83 50.09
N ARG A 9 -37.33 -25.54 50.35
CA ARG A 9 -36.62 -24.68 49.39
C ARG A 9 -35.20 -25.22 49.23
N SER A 10 -34.91 -25.82 48.09
CA SER A 10 -33.59 -26.37 47.79
C SER A 10 -32.63 -25.24 47.43
N ILE A 11 -31.57 -25.05 48.23
CA ILE A 11 -30.52 -24.05 48.02
C ILE A 11 -29.72 -24.28 46.72
N LYS A 12 -29.78 -25.50 46.15
CA LYS A 12 -29.02 -25.90 44.96
C LYS A 12 -29.33 -25.02 43.73
N GLY A 13 -30.57 -24.54 43.61
CA GLY A 13 -30.96 -23.63 42.52
C GLY A 13 -30.22 -22.29 42.54
N ARG A 14 -29.74 -21.84 43.71
CA ARG A 14 -29.02 -20.58 43.86
C ARG A 14 -27.62 -20.60 43.24
N PHE A 15 -27.02 -21.78 43.06
CA PHE A 15 -25.68 -21.93 42.49
C PHE A 15 -25.67 -22.08 40.97
N ILE A 16 -26.81 -22.34 40.34
CA ILE A 16 -26.92 -22.54 38.90
C ILE A 16 -26.56 -21.25 38.15
N LEU A 17 -27.12 -20.12 38.61
CA LEU A 17 -26.88 -18.81 37.99
C LEU A 17 -25.39 -18.40 38.06
N PRO A 18 -24.70 -18.40 39.23
CA PRO A 18 -23.28 -18.02 39.31
C PRO A 18 -22.37 -18.97 38.53
N LEU A 19 -22.67 -20.27 38.49
CA LEU A 19 -21.87 -21.23 37.73
C LEU A 19 -21.97 -20.97 36.22
N MET A 20 -23.17 -20.62 35.74
CA MET A 20 -23.42 -20.28 34.35
C MET A 20 -22.74 -18.96 33.96
N THR A 21 -22.79 -17.93 34.81
CA THR A 21 -22.05 -16.68 34.57
C THR A 21 -20.55 -16.86 34.51
N ILE A 22 -19.98 -17.72 35.35
CA ILE A 22 -18.54 -18.05 35.27
C ILE A 22 -18.22 -18.66 33.90
N GLY A 23 -19.01 -19.63 33.44
CA GLY A 23 -18.81 -20.24 32.11
C GLY A 23 -18.87 -19.24 30.96
N VAL A 24 -19.86 -18.34 31.00
CA VAL A 24 -20.02 -17.26 30.00
C VAL A 24 -18.82 -16.29 30.04
N LEU A 25 -18.41 -15.85 31.23
CA LEU A 25 -17.26 -14.96 31.40
C LEU A 25 -15.95 -15.61 30.93
N SER A 26 -15.74 -16.89 31.22
CA SER A 26 -14.58 -17.64 30.74
C SER A 26 -14.55 -17.74 29.22
N TYR A 27 -15.69 -18.00 28.58
CA TYR A 27 -15.80 -18.04 27.12
C TYR A 27 -15.46 -16.68 26.48
N PHE A 28 -16.07 -15.60 26.96
CA PHE A 28 -15.77 -14.26 26.47
C PHE A 28 -14.32 -13.86 26.76
N GLY A 29 -13.79 -14.15 27.95
CA GLY A 29 -12.40 -13.90 28.30
C GLY A 29 -11.41 -14.63 27.37
N TYR A 30 -11.68 -15.90 27.06
CA TYR A 30 -10.89 -16.68 26.11
C TYR A 30 -10.94 -16.08 24.70
N HIS A 31 -12.14 -15.70 24.24
CA HIS A 31 -12.34 -15.08 22.92
C HIS A 31 -11.75 -13.67 22.81
N ILE A 32 -11.59 -12.92 23.91
CA ILE A 32 -10.88 -11.63 23.87
C ILE A 32 -9.38 -11.84 23.60
N TYR A 33 -8.80 -12.93 24.10
CA TYR A 33 -7.38 -13.25 23.89
C TYR A 33 -7.11 -13.93 22.53
N HIS A 34 -7.97 -14.89 22.14
CA HIS A 34 -7.78 -15.73 20.93
C HIS A 34 -8.66 -15.34 19.74
N GLY A 35 -9.64 -14.46 19.91
CA GLY A 35 -10.58 -14.09 18.86
C GLY A 35 -9.99 -13.12 17.85
N GLU A 36 -10.49 -13.20 16.62
CA GLU A 36 -10.14 -12.35 15.47
C GLU A 36 -10.36 -10.84 15.72
N TYR A 37 -11.12 -10.47 16.77
CA TYR A 37 -11.36 -9.08 17.21
C TYR A 37 -10.58 -8.69 18.47
N GLY A 38 -9.76 -9.59 19.02
CA GLY A 38 -8.92 -9.35 20.18
C GLY A 38 -7.75 -8.40 19.86
N LEU A 39 -7.11 -7.87 20.91
CA LEU A 39 -5.99 -6.91 20.86
C LEU A 39 -4.91 -7.20 19.79
N TYR A 40 -4.75 -8.47 19.42
CA TYR A 40 -3.77 -8.93 18.43
C TYR A 40 -4.11 -8.56 16.97
N SER A 41 -5.40 -8.41 16.64
CA SER A 41 -5.85 -7.99 15.31
C SER A 41 -5.39 -6.57 14.97
N ARG A 42 -5.38 -5.69 15.98
CA ARG A 42 -4.89 -4.31 15.84
C ARG A 42 -3.41 -4.28 15.48
N VAL A 43 -2.59 -5.16 16.06
CA VAL A 43 -1.13 -5.20 15.78
C VAL A 43 -0.85 -5.61 14.33
N LYS A 44 -1.61 -6.55 13.76
CA LYS A 44 -1.43 -6.95 12.35
C LYS A 44 -1.86 -5.85 11.39
N VAL A 45 -3.00 -5.20 11.66
CA VAL A 45 -3.49 -4.09 10.84
C VAL A 45 -2.56 -2.88 10.92
N GLU A 46 -2.10 -2.52 12.12
CA GLU A 46 -1.17 -1.40 12.32
C GLU A 46 0.14 -1.61 11.57
N ARG A 47 0.73 -2.82 11.64
CA ARG A 47 1.94 -3.13 10.87
C ARG A 47 1.73 -3.05 9.37
N HIS A 48 0.54 -3.42 8.88
CA HIS A 48 0.21 -3.32 7.46
C HIS A 48 0.08 -1.85 7.04
N ILE A 49 -0.58 -1.03 7.87
CA ILE A 49 -0.68 0.43 7.67
C ILE A 49 0.71 1.07 7.64
N GLU A 50 1.59 0.71 8.57
CA GLU A 50 2.96 1.24 8.63
C GLU A 50 3.78 0.86 7.39
N SER A 51 3.66 -0.39 6.92
CA SER A 51 4.29 -0.84 5.68
C SER A 51 3.79 -0.07 4.46
N LEU A 52 2.47 0.08 4.31
CA LEU A 52 1.87 0.78 3.18
C LEU A 52 2.24 2.28 3.19
N ASN A 53 2.30 2.90 4.37
CA ASN A 53 2.73 4.29 4.50
C ASN A 53 4.20 4.48 4.09
N SER A 54 5.08 3.52 4.43
CA SER A 54 6.48 3.54 4.02
C SER A 54 6.61 3.44 2.48
N GLU A 55 5.83 2.56 1.86
CA GLU A 55 5.78 2.43 0.40
C GLU A 55 5.27 3.70 -0.28
N LEU A 56 4.17 4.27 0.24
CA LEU A 56 3.61 5.54 -0.24
C LEU A 56 4.65 6.66 -0.21
N LYS A 57 5.37 6.81 0.91
CA LYS A 57 6.40 7.83 1.05
C LYS A 57 7.52 7.65 0.02
N SER A 58 7.94 6.41 -0.24
CA SER A 58 8.96 6.13 -1.26
C SER A 58 8.49 6.49 -2.67
N LEU A 59 7.23 6.26 -2.99
CA LEU A 59 6.61 6.61 -4.28
C LEU A 59 6.44 8.11 -4.43
N GLU A 60 6.05 8.81 -3.37
CA GLU A 60 5.96 10.27 -3.36
C GLU A 60 7.32 10.95 -3.57
N GLU A 61 8.38 10.41 -2.98
CA GLU A 61 9.74 10.91 -3.19
C GLU A 61 10.20 10.72 -4.64
N GLN A 62 9.91 9.56 -5.25
CA GLN A 62 10.16 9.31 -6.66
C GLN A 62 9.38 10.27 -7.56
N ARG A 63 8.08 10.45 -7.28
CA ARG A 63 7.23 11.39 -8.02
C ARG A 63 7.79 12.80 -7.94
N LYS A 64 8.14 13.29 -6.74
CA LYS A 64 8.74 14.63 -6.57
C LYS A 64 10.05 14.79 -7.32
N GLY A 65 10.88 13.75 -7.37
CA GLY A 65 12.12 13.75 -8.15
C GLY A 65 11.87 13.91 -9.65
N ILE A 66 10.87 13.21 -10.18
CA ILE A 66 10.46 13.32 -11.59
C ILE A 66 9.80 14.67 -11.85
N GLU A 67 8.91 15.14 -10.99
CA GLU A 67 8.25 16.44 -11.13
C GLU A 67 9.24 17.59 -11.12
N LYS A 68 10.30 17.52 -10.30
CA LYS A 68 11.39 18.49 -10.33
C LYS A 68 12.13 18.47 -11.67
N LYS A 69 12.42 17.30 -12.23
CA LYS A 69 13.05 17.17 -13.55
C LYS A 69 12.14 17.69 -14.66
N VAL A 70 10.85 17.38 -14.60
CA VAL A 70 9.85 17.86 -15.57
C VAL A 70 9.67 19.37 -15.46
N SER A 71 9.63 19.94 -14.25
CA SER A 71 9.60 21.39 -14.04
C SER A 71 10.82 22.07 -14.65
N LEU A 72 12.02 21.52 -14.44
CA LEU A 72 13.25 22.06 -15.07
C LEU A 72 13.22 21.97 -16.60
N LEU A 73 12.60 20.93 -17.17
CA LEU A 73 12.40 20.80 -18.62
C LEU A 73 11.28 21.71 -19.16
N LYS A 74 10.31 22.07 -18.31
CA LYS A 74 9.13 22.88 -18.66
C LYS A 74 9.38 24.38 -18.53
N ASP A 75 10.21 24.79 -17.57
CA ASP A 75 10.59 26.19 -17.36
C ASP A 75 11.66 26.67 -18.35
N GLY A 76 12.25 25.74 -19.12
CA GLY A 76 12.86 26.07 -20.39
C GLY A 76 11.76 26.16 -21.44
N HIS A 77 11.45 27.37 -21.91
CA HIS A 77 10.89 27.55 -23.25
C HIS A 77 11.68 26.61 -24.18
N ILE A 78 11.07 25.51 -24.63
CA ILE A 78 11.66 24.69 -25.70
C ILE A 78 11.64 25.63 -26.91
N GLU A 79 12.76 26.29 -27.15
CA GLU A 79 12.93 27.17 -28.29
C GLU A 79 12.57 26.35 -29.53
N ARG A 80 11.63 26.87 -30.31
CA ARG A 80 11.07 26.22 -31.49
C ARG A 80 12.17 25.77 -32.47
N ASP A 81 13.29 26.48 -32.44
CA ASP A 81 14.49 26.21 -33.23
C ASP A 81 15.23 24.94 -32.78
N MET A 82 15.28 24.62 -31.48
CA MET A 82 15.86 23.36 -31.00
C MET A 82 14.99 22.15 -31.41
N LEU A 83 13.67 22.31 -31.42
CA LEU A 83 12.76 21.26 -31.87
C LEU A 83 12.93 20.99 -33.38
N ASP A 84 13.12 22.06 -34.16
CA ASP A 84 13.37 21.99 -35.60
C ASP A 84 14.74 21.36 -35.92
N GLU A 85 15.78 21.69 -35.16
CA GLU A 85 17.12 21.04 -35.25
C GLU A 85 17.06 19.54 -34.93
N TYR A 86 16.37 19.15 -33.86
CA TYR A 86 16.18 17.74 -33.53
C TYR A 86 15.36 16.99 -34.59
N ALA A 87 14.31 17.62 -35.11
CA ALA A 87 13.49 17.04 -36.18
C ALA A 87 14.31 16.85 -37.47
N ARG A 88 15.11 17.84 -37.89
CA ARG A 88 16.00 17.71 -39.07
C ARG A 88 17.06 16.64 -38.90
N LYS A 89 17.66 16.55 -37.71
CA LYS A 89 18.69 15.55 -37.40
C LYS A 89 18.14 14.12 -37.42
N ILE A 90 16.90 13.91 -36.97
CA ILE A 90 16.23 12.60 -36.99
C ILE A 90 15.71 12.25 -38.38
N LEU A 91 15.25 13.23 -39.16
CA LEU A 91 14.69 13.03 -40.49
C LEU A 91 15.72 13.08 -41.63
N ASN A 92 17.02 13.25 -41.31
CA ASN A 92 18.11 13.31 -42.30
C ASN A 92 17.94 14.42 -43.36
N LEU A 93 17.20 15.50 -43.05
CA LEU A 93 17.05 16.65 -43.95
C LEU A 93 18.28 17.56 -43.86
N SER A 94 19.14 17.56 -44.88
CA SER A 94 20.16 18.61 -45.06
C SER A 94 19.63 19.75 -45.93
N LYS A 95 20.17 20.96 -45.75
CA LYS A 95 19.90 22.09 -46.65
C LYS A 95 20.42 21.76 -48.06
N PRO A 96 19.86 22.35 -49.14
CA PRO A 96 20.30 22.06 -50.52
C PRO A 96 21.81 22.29 -50.79
N ASN A 97 22.55 22.92 -49.87
CA ASN A 97 23.99 23.18 -49.97
C ASN A 97 24.87 22.37 -48.98
N GLU A 98 24.36 21.32 -48.34
CA GLU A 98 25.13 20.51 -47.37
C GLU A 98 25.34 19.07 -47.87
N PHE A 99 26.61 18.67 -47.99
CA PHE A 99 27.02 17.32 -48.41
C PHE A 99 27.21 16.40 -47.19
N VAL A 100 26.46 15.30 -47.15
CA VAL A 100 26.65 14.24 -46.15
C VAL A 100 27.72 13.27 -46.65
N VAL A 101 28.90 13.29 -46.04
CA VAL A 101 29.95 12.29 -46.30
C VAL A 101 29.69 11.08 -45.42
N LEU A 102 29.12 10.02 -46.00
CA LEU A 102 29.13 8.70 -45.40
C LEU A 102 30.53 8.11 -45.59
N THR A 103 31.39 8.23 -44.57
CA THR A 103 32.64 7.46 -44.54
C THR A 103 32.28 5.99 -44.41
N GLY A 104 32.22 5.30 -45.54
CA GLY A 104 32.26 3.84 -45.56
C GLY A 104 33.54 3.43 -44.85
N GLN A 105 33.38 2.83 -43.67
CA GLN A 105 34.47 2.16 -42.97
C GLN A 105 35.02 1.12 -43.95
N GLY A 106 36.19 1.41 -44.51
CA GLY A 106 36.85 0.57 -45.49
C GLY A 106 37.15 -0.77 -44.86
N ASP A 107 36.33 -1.75 -45.17
CA ASP A 107 36.64 -3.15 -44.95
C ASP A 107 37.63 -3.58 -46.06
N LEU A 108 38.87 -3.16 -45.88
CA LEU A 108 40.04 -3.67 -46.60
C LEU A 108 41.09 -4.06 -45.56
N SER A 109 40.79 -5.14 -44.83
CA SER A 109 41.79 -5.92 -44.10
C SER A 109 41.65 -7.40 -44.46
N LYS A 110 42.41 -7.78 -45.50
CA LYS A 110 42.95 -9.11 -45.83
C LYS A 110 42.01 -10.32 -45.84
#